data_AF-Q4T5V7-F1
#
_entry.id   AF-Q4T5V7-F1
#
_cell.length_a   1.000
_cell.length_b   1.000
_cell.length_c   1.000
_cell.angle_alpha   90.00
_cell.angle_beta   90.00
_cell.angle_gamma   90.00
#
_symmetry.space_group_name_H-M   'P 1'
#
loop_
_entity.id
_entity.type
_entity.pdbx_description
1 polymer ?
#
loop_
_entity_poly.entity_id
_entity_poly.type
_entity_poly.pdbx_seq_one_letter_code
_entity_poly.pdbx_strand_id
1 'polypeptide(L)' 'RYALICQQCFSHNGMALKEEFEYIAFRCAYCYFLNPARKMRPQAPRLPEFSFEKRLRAESSTPGPAPQ' A
#
# COMPACT_ATOMS: atom_id res chain seq x y z
N ARG A 1 7.11 -20.84 -7.40
CA ARG A 1 5.94 -20.11 -7.95
C ARG A 1 4.68 -20.91 -7.61
N TYR A 2 3.55 -20.26 -7.40
CA TYR A 2 2.26 -20.89 -7.07
C TYR A 2 1.18 -20.52 -8.08
N ALA A 3 0.21 -21.41 -8.29
CA ALA A 3 -0.94 -21.16 -9.15
C ALA A 3 -2.04 -20.39 -8.40
N LEU A 4 -2.64 -19.40 -9.06
CA LEU A 4 -3.80 -18.67 -8.58
C LEU A 4 -5.07 -19.42 -9.00
N ILE A 5 -5.51 -20.34 -8.16
CA ILE A 5 -6.72 -21.14 -8.38
C ILE A 5 -7.89 -20.47 -7.66
N CYS A 6 -8.99 -20.25 -8.38
CA CYS A 6 -10.21 -19.70 -7.80
C CYS A 6 -10.88 -20.70 -6.85
N GLN A 7 -11.28 -20.26 -5.65
CA GLN A 7 -11.94 -21.12 -4.66
C GLN A 7 -13.38 -21.51 -5.01
N GLN A 8 -14.06 -20.76 -5.89
CA GLN A 8 -15.44 -21.03 -6.26
C GLN A 8 -15.58 -21.86 -7.56
N CYS A 9 -14.76 -21.59 -8.57
CA CYS A 9 -14.87 -22.26 -9.89
C CYS A 9 -13.64 -23.08 -10.26
N PHE A 10 -12.61 -23.13 -9.41
CA PHE A 10 -11.37 -23.91 -9.60
C PHE A 10 -10.57 -23.57 -10.87
N SER A 11 -10.93 -22.49 -11.56
CA SER A 11 -10.21 -22.02 -12.75
C SER A 11 -8.87 -21.40 -12.38
N HIS A 12 -7.88 -21.60 -13.24
CA HIS A 12 -6.54 -21.02 -13.12
C HIS A 12 -6.50 -19.59 -13.64
N ASN A 13 -6.06 -18.64 -12.81
CA ASN A 13 -6.04 -17.21 -13.12
C ASN A 13 -4.62 -16.65 -13.28
N GLY A 14 -3.59 -17.51 -13.28
CA GLY A 14 -2.19 -17.13 -13.45
C GLY A 14 -1.29 -17.65 -12.33
N MET A 15 -0.09 -17.08 -12.24
CA MET A 15 0.98 -17.52 -11.34
C MET A 15 1.44 -16.40 -10.42
N ALA A 16 1.82 -16.73 -9.18
CA ALA A 16 2.39 -15.81 -8.20
C ALA A 16 3.75 -16.29 -7.68
N LEU A 17 4.58 -15.35 -7.22
CA LEU A 17 5.79 -15.67 -6.45
C LEU A 17 5.41 -16.17 -5.04
N LYS A 18 6.34 -16.86 -4.37
CA LYS A 18 6.06 -17.43 -3.04
C LYS A 18 5.81 -16.33 -2.01
N GLU A 19 6.56 -15.25 -2.13
CA GLU A 19 6.58 -14.09 -1.24
C GLU A 19 5.30 -13.25 -1.38
N GLU A 20 4.66 -13.30 -2.55
CA GLU A 20 3.45 -12.52 -2.86
C GLU A 20 2.17 -13.32 -2.63
N PHE A 21 2.22 -14.65 -2.81
CA PHE A 21 1.05 -15.52 -2.81
C PHE A 21 0.19 -15.41 -1.55
N GLU A 22 0.79 -15.21 -0.39
CA GLU A 22 0.04 -15.07 0.86
C GLU A 22 -0.71 -13.73 0.98
N TYR A 23 -0.27 -12.70 0.26
CA TYR A 23 -0.75 -11.32 0.40
C TYR A 23 -1.54 -10.81 -0.82
N ILE A 24 -1.65 -11.60 -1.89
CA ILE A 24 -2.44 -11.25 -3.07
C ILE A 24 -3.90 -11.62 -2.85
N ALA A 25 -4.79 -10.65 -3.06
CA ALA A 25 -6.20 -10.89 -3.35
C ALA A 25 -6.42 -10.71 -4.85
N PHE A 26 -7.32 -11.49 -5.45
CA PHE A 26 -7.64 -11.35 -6.87
C PHE A 26 -9.12 -11.61 -7.15
N ARG A 27 -9.67 -10.93 -8.15
CA ARG A 27 -10.98 -11.24 -8.71
C ARG A 27 -10.81 -12.25 -9.84
N CYS A 28 -11.54 -13.35 -9.79
CA CYS A 28 -11.47 -14.37 -10.82
C CYS A 28 -11.98 -13.82 -12.16
N ALA A 29 -11.22 -14.05 -13.24
CA ALA A 29 -11.58 -13.59 -14.60
C ALA A 29 -12.78 -14.35 -15.19
N TYR A 30 -13.16 -15.48 -14.61
CA TYR A 30 -14.21 -16.37 -15.13
C TYR A 30 -15.53 -16.22 -14.37
N CYS A 31 -15.52 -16.41 -13.04
CA CYS A 31 -16.72 -16.33 -12.21
C CYS A 31 -16.86 -15.02 -11.42
N TYR A 32 -15.92 -14.09 -11.57
CA TYR A 32 -15.89 -12.79 -10.88
C TYR A 32 -15.89 -12.84 -9.35
N PHE A 33 -15.75 -14.02 -8.75
CA PHE A 33 -15.57 -14.19 -7.30
C PHE A 33 -14.28 -13.50 -6.84
N LEU A 34 -14.37 -12.80 -5.71
CA LEU A 34 -13.20 -12.22 -5.06
C LEU A 34 -12.53 -13.29 -4.19
N ASN A 35 -11.31 -13.69 -4.55
CA ASN A 35 -10.47 -14.54 -3.73
C ASN A 35 -9.64 -13.64 -2.79
N PRO A 36 -9.91 -13.63 -1.47
CA PRO A 36 -9.19 -12.80 -0.53
C PRO A 36 -7.75 -13.29 -0.33
N ALA A 37 -6.87 -12.38 0.09
CA ALA A 37 -5.52 -12.72 0.51
C ALA A 37 -5.56 -13.61 1.76
N ARG A 38 -4.58 -14.52 1.89
CA ARG A 38 -4.48 -15.43 3.04
C ARG A 38 -4.00 -14.71 4.31
N LYS A 39 -3.19 -13.68 4.13
CA LYS A 39 -2.66 -12.82 5.18
C LYS A 39 -2.85 -11.36 4.80
N MET A 40 -3.10 -10.53 5.80
CA MET A 40 -3.01 -9.08 5.63
C MET A 40 -1.54 -8.66 5.76
N ARG A 41 -1.14 -7.65 4.97
CA ARG A 41 0.17 -7.04 5.17
C ARG A 41 0.21 -6.36 6.55
N PRO A 42 1.34 -6.45 7.27
CA PRO A 42 1.49 -5.70 8.51
C PRO A 42 1.23 -4.22 8.24
N GLN A 43 0.54 -3.56 9.17
CA GLN A 43 0.34 -2.12 9.08
C GLN A 43 1.70 -1.44 9.16
N ALA A 44 1.99 -0.55 8.21
CA ALA A 44 3.21 0.24 8.26
C ALA A 44 3.24 1.03 9.59
N PRO A 45 4.40 1.11 10.26
CA PRO A 45 4.55 1.96 11.41
C PRO A 45 4.06 3.38 11.10
N ARG A 46 3.36 4.01 12.04
CA ARG A 46 3.01 5.42 11.88
C ARG A 46 4.30 6.23 11.83
N LEU A 47 4.49 7.00 10.76
CA LEU A 47 5.59 7.93 10.68
C LEU A 47 5.45 8.96 11.81
N PRO A 48 6.56 9.40 12.45
CA PRO A 48 6.53 10.53 13.36
C PRO A 48 5.85 11.72 12.66
N GLU A 49 5.03 12.46 13.39
CA GLU A 49 4.37 13.67 12.93
C GLU A 49 5.40 14.78 12.70
N PHE A 50 6.18 14.68 11.61
CA PHE A 50 6.95 15.81 11.12
C PHE A 50 5.96 16.83 10.58
N SER A 51 5.64 17.82 11.41
CA SER A 51 4.81 18.97 11.03
C SER A 51 5.60 19.86 10.07
N PHE A 52 5.69 19.44 8.80
CA PHE A 52 6.23 20.25 7.70
C PHE A 52 5.56 21.64 7.66
N GLU A 53 4.27 21.70 8.00
CA GLU A 53 3.49 22.93 8.18
C GLU A 53 4.10 23.92 9.19
N LYS A 54 4.69 23.44 10.30
CA LYS A 54 5.33 24.30 11.30
C LYS A 54 6.67 24.85 10.81
N ARG A 55 7.42 24.06 10.03
CA ARG A 55 8.69 24.51 9.44
C ARG A 55 8.44 25.58 8.37
N LEU A 56 7.45 25.38 7.49
CA LEU A 56 7.12 26.33 6.43
C LEU A 56 6.68 27.69 7.00
N ARG A 57 5.88 27.71 8.07
CA ARG A 57 5.48 28.95 8.76
C ARG A 57 6.61 29.63 9.52
N ALA A 58 7.54 28.86 10.09
CA ALA A 58 8.70 29.42 10.78
C ALA A 58 9.67 30.09 9.79
N GLU A 59 9.81 29.53 8.57
CA GLU A 59 10.72 30.04 7.56
C GLU A 59 10.19 31.29 6.81
N SER A 60 8.88 31.56 6.86
CA SER A 60 8.29 32.79 6.33
C SER A 60 8.31 33.98 7.30
N SER A 61 8.90 33.83 8.49
CA SER A 61 8.81 34.81 9.59
C SER A 61 10.12 35.58 9.87
N THR A 62 11.15 35.47 9.02
CA THR A 62 12.39 36.25 9.19
C THR A 62 12.18 37.71 8.75
N PRO A 63 12.28 38.72 9.64
CA PRO A 63 12.37 40.11 9.22
C PRO A 63 13.76 40.32 8.61
N GLY A 64 13.81 40.77 7.36
CA GLY A 64 15.06 41.20 6.72
C GLY A 64 15.71 42.35 7.49
N PRO A 65 17.04 42.51 7.45
CA PRO A 65 17.73 43.57 8.17
C PRO A 65 17.35 44.94 7.60
N ALA A 66 17.03 45.89 8.49
CA ALA A 66 16.70 47.27 8.11
C ALA A 66 17.93 47.97 7.49
N PRO A 67 17.77 48.71 6.37
CA PRO A 67 18.85 49.53 5.83
C PRO A 67 19.05 50.77 6.70
N GLN A 68 20.33 51.11 6.93
CA GLN A 68 20.77 52.35 7.60
C GLN A 68 20.62 53.56 6.70
#